data_AF-A0A9R0HWZ4-F1
#
_entry.id   AF-A0A9R0HWZ4-F1
#
_cell.length_a   1.000
_cell.length_b   1.000
_cell.length_c   1.000
_cell.angle_alpha   90.00
_cell.angle_beta   90.00
_cell.angle_gamma   90.00
#
_symmetry.space_group_name_H-M   'P 1'
#
loop_
_entity.id
_entity.type
_entity.pdbx_description
1 polymer ?
#
loop_
_entity_poly.entity_id
_entity_poly.type
_entity_poly.pdbx_seq_one_letter_code
_entity_poly.pdbx_strand_id
1 'polypeptide(L)'
;MKHVSAWGDLDSRFWELTYEECLNLIAQVPVVAASIYRRMYKNGQIIPSEDSLDYGANFAHMLGFDSSLMLELMRLYVTIHSDHEGGNVNGHLV
;
A
#
# COMPACT_ATOMS: atom_id res chain seq x y z
N MET A 1 23.20 39.59 -3.94
CA MET A 1 22.47 38.82 -2.90
C MET A 1 21.18 38.24 -3.50
N LYS A 2 21.25 37.08 -4.15
CA LYS A 2 20.08 36.26 -4.54
C LYS A 2 20.55 34.80 -4.66
N HIS A 3 20.89 34.17 -3.55
CA HIS A 3 21.29 32.75 -3.54
C HIS A 3 20.73 31.97 -2.33
N VAL A 4 19.72 32.50 -1.64
CA VAL A 4 19.15 31.86 -0.42
C VAL A 4 17.72 31.31 -0.64
N SER A 5 17.07 31.56 -1.79
CA SER A 5 15.64 31.23 -1.96
C SER A 5 15.33 29.81 -2.47
N ALA A 6 16.28 29.09 -3.08
CA ALA A 6 15.99 27.77 -3.67
C ALA A 6 15.69 26.67 -2.63
N TRP A 7 16.22 26.81 -1.41
CA TRP A 7 16.03 25.85 -0.33
C TRP A 7 14.71 26.07 0.43
N GLY A 8 14.30 27.33 0.62
CA GLY A 8 13.00 27.64 1.24
C GLY A 8 11.82 27.24 0.35
N ASP A 9 11.97 27.36 -0.98
CA ASP A 9 10.97 26.88 -1.94
C ASP A 9 10.93 25.35 -2.05
N LEU A 10 11.99 24.64 -1.62
CA LEU A 10 12.02 23.17 -1.55
C LEU A 10 11.39 22.65 -0.26
N ASP A 11 11.65 23.34 0.86
CA ASP A 11 11.13 22.97 2.19
C ASP A 11 9.59 22.93 2.22
N SER A 12 8.95 23.91 1.59
CA SER A 12 7.48 23.96 1.45
C SER A 12 6.88 22.88 0.54
N ARG A 13 7.69 22.12 -0.20
CA ARG A 13 7.26 21.12 -1.20
C ARG A 13 7.68 19.69 -0.88
N PHE A 14 8.26 19.42 0.28
CA PHE A 14 8.61 18.03 0.66
C PHE A 14 7.41 17.09 0.62
N TRP A 15 6.21 17.58 0.97
CA TRP A 15 4.99 16.80 0.93
C TRP A 15 4.65 16.28 -0.48
N GLU A 16 5.06 16.95 -1.55
CA GLU A 16 4.78 16.53 -2.93
C GLU A 16 5.50 15.20 -3.22
N LEU A 17 6.78 15.13 -2.88
CA LEU A 17 7.57 13.90 -3.03
C LEU A 17 7.09 12.81 -2.07
N THR A 18 6.83 13.16 -0.81
CA THR A 18 6.31 12.19 0.17
C THR A 18 4.97 11.63 -0.27
N TYR A 19 4.08 12.46 -0.81
CA TYR A 19 2.77 12.04 -1.31
C TYR A 19 2.90 11.02 -2.45
N GLU A 20 3.70 11.33 -3.47
CA GLU A 20 3.93 10.42 -4.60
C GLU A 20 4.55 9.10 -4.15
N GLU A 21 5.57 9.14 -3.30
CA GLU A 21 6.23 7.93 -2.78
C GLU A 21 5.30 7.12 -1.87
N CYS A 22 4.50 7.76 -1.03
CA CYS A 22 3.52 7.07 -0.19
C CYS A 22 2.43 6.40 -1.03
N LEU A 23 1.91 7.05 -2.06
CA LEU A 23 0.91 6.44 -2.95
C LEU A 23 1.51 5.29 -3.76
N ASN A 24 2.73 5.46 -4.28
CA ASN A 24 3.46 4.38 -4.94
C ASN A 24 3.65 3.19 -3.99
N LEU A 25 4.06 3.45 -2.74
CA LEU A 25 4.23 2.41 -1.74
C LEU A 25 2.91 1.68 -1.44
N ILE A 26 1.82 2.42 -1.20
CA ILE A 26 0.50 1.84 -0.96
C ILE A 26 0.10 0.92 -2.14
N ALA A 27 0.29 1.37 -3.39
CA ALA A 27 -0.03 0.56 -4.57
C ALA A 27 0.82 -0.72 -4.70
N GLN A 28 2.10 -0.68 -4.30
CA GLN A 28 3.04 -1.80 -4.48
C GLN A 28 3.01 -2.83 -3.34
N VAL A 29 2.65 -2.41 -2.11
CA VAL A 29 2.66 -3.30 -0.93
C VAL A 29 1.82 -4.58 -1.13
N PRO A 30 0.58 -4.53 -1.67
CA PRO A 30 -0.20 -5.74 -1.95
C PRO A 30 0.48 -6.71 -2.91
N VAL A 31 1.16 -6.20 -3.95
CA VAL A 31 1.86 -7.01 -4.95
C VAL A 31 3.00 -7.80 -4.30
N VAL A 32 3.78 -7.13 -3.45
CA VAL A 32 4.87 -7.77 -2.70
C VAL A 32 4.32 -8.78 -1.69
N ALA A 33 3.31 -8.40 -0.91
CA ALA A 33 2.70 -9.28 0.09
C ALA A 33 2.08 -10.54 -0.54
N ALA A 34 1.33 -10.38 -1.64
CA ALA A 34 0.79 -11.50 -2.40
C ALA A 34 1.91 -12.37 -2.97
N SER A 35 2.96 -11.78 -3.53
CA SER A 35 4.10 -12.54 -4.05
C SER A 35 4.77 -13.40 -2.98
N ILE A 36 4.93 -12.89 -1.75
CA ILE A 36 5.45 -13.64 -0.61
C ILE A 36 4.50 -14.80 -0.27
N TYR A 37 3.21 -14.53 -0.10
CA TYR A 37 2.21 -15.55 0.20
C TYR A 37 2.20 -16.67 -0.84
N ARG A 38 2.19 -16.32 -2.13
CA ARG A 38 2.17 -17.30 -3.23
C ARG A 38 3.45 -18.12 -3.29
N ARG A 39 4.62 -17.51 -3.02
CA ARG A 39 5.90 -18.24 -2.90
C ARG A 39 5.91 -19.23 -1.75
N MET A 40 5.42 -18.82 -0.58
CA MET A 40 5.45 -19.65 0.62
C MET A 40 4.42 -20.79 0.59
N TYR A 41 3.22 -20.52 0.07
CA TYR A 41 2.07 -21.42 0.26
C TYR A 41 1.44 -21.94 -1.03
N LYS A 42 1.84 -21.41 -2.20
CA LYS A 42 1.25 -21.73 -3.52
C LYS A 42 2.32 -22.03 -4.57
N ASN A 43 3.45 -22.60 -4.13
CA ASN A 43 4.55 -23.04 -4.99
C ASN A 43 5.13 -21.96 -5.92
N GLY A 44 5.03 -20.69 -5.53
CA GLY A 44 5.54 -19.57 -6.33
C GLY A 44 4.69 -19.21 -7.54
N GLN A 45 3.48 -19.76 -7.68
CA GLN A 45 2.57 -19.39 -8.77
C GLN A 45 2.00 -17.99 -8.52
N ILE A 46 2.60 -16.97 -9.12
CA ILE A 46 2.16 -15.58 -9.01
C ILE A 46 0.87 -15.35 -9.83
N ILE A 47 -0.05 -14.59 -9.25
CA ILE A 47 -1.26 -14.08 -9.93
C ILE A 47 -1.04 -12.58 -10.13
N PRO A 48 -1.15 -12.05 -11.36
CA PRO A 48 -0.97 -10.62 -11.64
C PRO A 48 -2.11 -9.79 -11.05
N SER A 49 -1.85 -8.49 -10.86
CA SER A 49 -2.89 -7.53 -10.52
C SER A 49 -3.87 -7.33 -11.69
N GLU A 50 -5.11 -6.97 -11.36
CA GLU A 50 -6.16 -6.67 -12.32
C GLU A 50 -6.61 -5.20 -12.17
N ASP A 51 -6.48 -4.42 -13.25
CA ASP A 51 -6.72 -2.96 -13.24
C ASP A 51 -8.20 -2.59 -13.06
N SER A 52 -9.11 -3.53 -13.32
CA SER A 52 -10.55 -3.33 -13.14
C SER A 52 -11.03 -3.48 -11.69
N LEU A 53 -10.18 -3.97 -10.77
CA LEU A 53 -10.53 -4.19 -9.37
C LEU A 53 -10.07 -3.05 -8.46
N ASP A 54 -10.86 -2.78 -7.42
CA ASP A 54 -10.43 -1.89 -6.32
C ASP A 54 -9.31 -2.52 -5.46
N TYR A 55 -8.67 -1.71 -4.62
CA TYR A 55 -7.50 -2.10 -3.82
C TYR A 55 -7.68 -3.39 -3.02
N GLY A 56 -8.77 -3.50 -2.26
CA GLY A 56 -9.03 -4.66 -1.41
C GLY A 56 -9.35 -5.91 -2.22
N ALA A 57 -10.16 -5.77 -3.26
CA ALA A 57 -10.48 -6.88 -4.16
C ALA A 57 -9.25 -7.37 -4.94
N ASN A 58 -8.43 -6.46 -5.46
CA ASN A 58 -7.22 -6.80 -6.20
C ASN A 58 -6.20 -7.53 -5.32
N PHE A 59 -6.07 -7.11 -4.04
CA PHE A 59 -5.21 -7.83 -3.11
C PHE A 59 -5.70 -9.26 -2.84
N ALA A 60 -7.00 -9.45 -2.61
CA ALA A 60 -7.58 -10.79 -2.45
C ALA A 60 -7.42 -11.66 -3.70
N HIS A 61 -7.62 -11.08 -4.89
CA HIS A 61 -7.39 -11.72 -6.18
C HIS A 61 -5.94 -12.22 -6.32
N MET A 62 -4.95 -11.36 -6.08
CA MET A 62 -3.53 -11.74 -6.18
C MET A 62 -3.11 -12.82 -5.17
N LEU A 63 -3.79 -12.92 -4.02
CA LEU A 63 -3.62 -14.03 -3.09
C LEU A 63 -4.22 -15.35 -3.61
N GLY A 64 -5.15 -15.28 -4.56
CA GLY A 64 -5.85 -16.40 -5.19
C GLY A 64 -7.22 -16.67 -4.58
N PHE A 65 -7.91 -15.63 -4.09
CA PHE A 65 -9.27 -15.70 -3.56
C PHE A 65 -10.22 -14.85 -4.41
N ASP A 66 -11.09 -15.50 -5.18
CA ASP A 66 -12.04 -14.81 -6.08
C ASP A 66 -13.51 -14.88 -5.61
N SER A 67 -13.79 -15.48 -4.45
CA SER A 67 -15.16 -15.50 -3.95
C SER A 67 -15.58 -14.10 -3.50
N SER A 68 -16.81 -13.69 -3.84
CA SER A 68 -17.33 -12.35 -3.52
C SER A 68 -17.20 -12.02 -2.03
N LEU A 69 -17.48 -12.99 -1.15
CA LEU A 69 -17.33 -12.82 0.29
C LEU A 69 -15.89 -12.55 0.72
N MET A 70 -14.90 -13.18 0.09
CA MET A 70 -13.48 -12.92 0.38
C MET A 70 -13.05 -11.53 -0.08
N LEU A 71 -13.58 -11.05 -1.22
CA LEU A 71 -13.31 -9.69 -1.68
C LEU A 71 -13.86 -8.66 -0.69
N GLU A 72 -15.11 -8.83 -0.21
CA GLU A 72 -15.71 -7.96 0.81
C GLU A 72 -14.95 -8.03 2.15
N LEU A 73 -14.57 -9.24 2.57
CA LEU A 73 -13.76 -9.42 3.77
C LEU A 73 -12.44 -8.65 3.67
N MET A 74 -11.75 -8.73 2.53
CA MET A 74 -10.47 -8.04 2.37
C MET A 74 -10.65 -6.51 2.39
N ARG A 75 -11.69 -5.98 1.74
CA ARG A 75 -12.02 -4.54 1.80
C ARG A 75 -12.24 -4.07 3.23
N LEU A 76 -13.04 -4.81 4.00
CA LEU A 76 -13.27 -4.50 5.41
C LEU A 76 -11.98 -4.60 6.21
N TYR A 77 -11.21 -5.68 6.02
CA TYR A 77 -9.99 -5.97 6.77
C TYR A 77 -8.96 -4.84 6.63
N VAL A 78 -8.64 -4.42 5.40
CA VAL A 78 -7.66 -3.34 5.17
C VAL A 78 -8.17 -2.00 5.69
N THR A 79 -9.48 -1.78 5.69
CA THR A 79 -10.07 -0.53 6.18
C THR A 79 -9.98 -0.43 7.69
N ILE A 80 -10.43 -1.44 8.43
CA ILE A 80 -10.53 -1.36 9.91
C ILE A 80 -9.17 -1.46 10.61
N HIS A 81 -8.14 -2.00 9.95
CA HIS A 81 -6.77 -2.08 10.48
C HIS A 81 -5.84 -0.99 9.90
N SER A 82 -6.38 -0.01 9.18
CA SER A 82 -5.58 1.02 8.51
C SER A 82 -4.83 1.91 9.47
N ASP A 83 -5.43 2.26 10.61
CA ASP A 83 -4.82 3.09 11.65
C ASP A 83 -5.37 2.74 13.03
N HIS A 84 -4.55 2.94 14.07
CA HIS A 84 -4.96 2.82 15.46
C HIS A 84 -4.14 3.78 16.34
N GLU A 85 -4.27 5.07 16.06
CA GLU A 85 -3.56 6.16 16.73
C GLU A 85 -2.02 6.06 16.60
N GLY A 86 -1.30 7.00 17.22
CA GLY A 86 0.17 7.08 17.16
C GLY A 86 0.92 6.43 18.32
N GLY A 87 0.22 5.86 19.31
CA GLY A 87 0.85 5.32 20.53
C GLY A 87 1.31 3.87 20.41
N ASN A 88 0.88 3.16 19.36
CA ASN A 88 1.33 1.80 19.08
C ASN A 88 2.74 1.81 18.49
N VAL A 89 3.50 0.71 18.68
CA VAL A 89 4.92 0.63 18.31
C VAL A 89 5.15 0.92 16.82
N ASN A 90 4.25 0.46 15.97
CA ASN A 90 4.38 0.67 14.52
C ASN A 90 4.10 2.14 14.19
N GLY A 91 2.99 2.70 14.64
CA GLY A 91 2.59 4.08 14.36
C GLY A 91 3.56 5.13 14.92
N HIS A 92 4.21 4.88 16.06
CA HIS A 92 5.20 5.81 16.62
C HIS A 92 6.56 5.76 15.92
N LEU A 93 6.88 4.65 15.25
CA LEU A 93 8.17 4.46 14.58
C LEU A 93 8.25 5.17 13.23
N VAL A 94 7.11 5.33 12.54
CA VAL A 94 6.99 6.01 11.25
C VAL A 94 7.02 7.52 11.45
#